data_AF-A0AA97B0C4-F1
#
_entry.id   AF-A0AA97B0C4-F1
#
_cell.length_a   1.000
_cell.length_b   1.000
_cell.length_c   1.000
_cell.angle_alpha   90.00
_cell.angle_beta   90.00
_cell.angle_gamma   90.00
#
_symmetry.space_group_name_H-M   'P 1'
#
loop_
_entity.id
_entity.type
_entity.pdbx_description
1 polymer ?
#
loop_
_entity_poly.entity_id
_entity_poly.type
_entity_poly.pdbx_seq_one_letter_code
_entity_poly.pdbx_strand_id
1 'polypeptide(L)'
;MKFLRLLPKRHFIKPVVPFVTAIFLAIPMWASAESAQQKWAGNWLVVSEGDDQLVWQLHADGSGYAYGFNAKGLLTHGFAINWQLDGDRVRVKTGTSVRCKGGVVSVAFRDWSRATLLFAVIDGRHWLQAGGGLLSFQRRLADWRTPKAGASCPDIVSR
;
A
#
# COMPACT_ATOMS: atom_id res chain seq x y z
N MET A 1 -34.92 -83.20 27.64
CA MET A 1 -33.78 -82.53 28.30
C MET A 1 -33.06 -81.65 27.29
N LYS A 2 -32.72 -80.42 27.71
CA LYS A 2 -31.75 -79.46 27.16
C LYS A 2 -31.95 -78.91 25.73
N PHE A 3 -32.51 -77.70 25.71
CA PHE A 3 -32.26 -76.64 24.75
C PHE A 3 -30.75 -76.38 24.57
N LEU A 4 -30.27 -76.32 23.33
CA LEU A 4 -29.08 -75.57 22.96
C LEU A 4 -29.46 -74.60 21.84
N ARG A 5 -29.74 -73.36 22.24
CA ARG A 5 -29.92 -72.23 21.32
C ARG A 5 -28.55 -71.85 20.75
N LEU A 6 -28.35 -72.07 19.45
CA LEU A 6 -27.25 -71.48 18.71
C LEU A 6 -27.62 -70.02 18.40
N LEU A 7 -26.97 -69.07 19.08
CA LEU A 7 -27.02 -67.66 18.74
C LEU A 7 -25.94 -67.33 17.69
N PRO A 8 -26.23 -66.53 16.66
CA PRO A 8 -25.25 -66.14 15.66
C PRO A 8 -24.25 -65.13 16.26
N LYS A 9 -22.95 -65.36 16.02
CA LYS A 9 -21.89 -64.38 16.27
C LYS A 9 -22.13 -63.14 15.41
N ARG A 10 -22.67 -62.08 15.98
CA ARG A 10 -22.66 -60.73 15.38
C ARG A 10 -21.21 -60.24 15.30
N HIS A 11 -20.69 -60.08 14.09
CA HIS A 11 -19.48 -59.30 13.85
C HIS A 11 -19.80 -57.83 14.06
N PHE A 12 -19.24 -57.25 15.12
CA PHE A 12 -19.30 -55.84 15.42
C PHE A 12 -18.26 -55.13 14.55
N ILE A 13 -18.67 -54.67 13.37
CA ILE A 13 -17.86 -53.78 12.52
C ILE A 13 -17.77 -52.45 13.28
N LYS A 14 -16.59 -52.12 13.81
CA LYS A 14 -16.33 -50.77 14.34
C LYS A 14 -16.28 -49.79 13.16
N PRO A 15 -17.09 -48.73 13.13
CA PRO A 15 -16.83 -47.63 12.22
C PRO A 15 -15.60 -46.88 12.74
N VAL A 16 -14.44 -47.09 12.11
CA VAL A 16 -13.30 -46.20 12.30
C VAL A 16 -13.68 -44.88 11.63
N VAL A 17 -13.97 -43.93 12.50
CA VAL A 17 -14.33 -42.54 12.26
C VAL A 17 -13.60 -41.92 11.07
N PRO A 18 -14.29 -41.29 10.10
CA PRO A 18 -13.66 -40.47 9.07
C PRO A 18 -13.34 -39.10 9.69
N PHE A 19 -12.35 -39.04 10.60
CA PHE A 19 -12.01 -37.78 11.28
C PHE A 19 -10.87 -37.01 10.61
N VAL A 20 -10.20 -37.60 9.61
CA VAL A 20 -9.01 -36.97 9.01
C VAL A 20 -9.38 -36.02 7.85
N THR A 21 -10.57 -36.15 7.26
CA THR A 21 -11.01 -35.31 6.11
C THR A 21 -11.76 -34.04 6.50
N ALA A 22 -12.01 -33.79 7.79
CA ALA A 22 -12.71 -32.59 8.26
C ALA A 22 -11.76 -31.46 8.70
N ILE A 23 -10.51 -31.78 9.06
CA ILE A 23 -9.54 -30.80 9.55
C ILE A 23 -8.99 -29.92 8.42
N PHE A 24 -8.90 -30.44 7.18
CA PHE A 24 -8.50 -29.64 6.01
C PHE A 24 -9.61 -28.73 5.45
N LEU A 25 -10.87 -28.92 5.84
CA LEU A 25 -12.00 -28.06 5.45
C LEU A 25 -12.36 -27.00 6.50
N ALA A 26 -11.68 -27.02 7.65
CA ALA A 26 -11.93 -26.13 8.77
C ALA A 26 -10.69 -25.32 9.20
N ILE A 27 -9.69 -25.16 8.31
CA ILE A 27 -8.80 -24.00 8.42
C ILE A 27 -9.66 -22.83 7.92
N PRO A 28 -10.17 -21.97 8.80
CA PRO A 28 -10.96 -20.88 8.32
C PRO A 28 -10.00 -20.02 7.50
N MET A 29 -10.37 -19.73 6.26
CA MET A 29 -9.63 -18.84 5.37
C MET A 29 -9.64 -17.43 5.97
N TRP A 30 -8.84 -17.21 7.02
CA TRP A 30 -8.50 -15.91 7.55
C TRP A 30 -7.31 -15.40 6.75
N ALA A 31 -7.40 -15.52 5.42
CA ALA A 31 -6.70 -14.59 4.57
C ALA A 31 -7.42 -13.26 4.80
N SER A 32 -6.95 -12.50 5.81
CA SER A 32 -7.32 -11.10 5.94
C SER A 32 -7.07 -10.49 4.56
N ALA A 33 -8.13 -10.15 3.84
CA ALA A 33 -8.00 -9.44 2.58
C ALA A 33 -7.33 -8.11 2.92
N GLU A 34 -6.00 -8.04 2.73
CA GLU A 34 -5.25 -6.81 2.86
C GLU A 34 -5.96 -5.78 1.99
N SER A 35 -6.35 -4.65 2.60
CA SER A 35 -7.14 -3.65 1.87
C SER A 35 -6.36 -3.22 0.63
N ALA A 36 -7.04 -3.01 -0.50
CA ALA A 36 -6.35 -2.65 -1.74
C ALA A 36 -5.49 -1.37 -1.57
N GLN A 37 -5.89 -0.47 -0.67
CA GLN A 37 -5.11 0.69 -0.27
C GLN A 37 -3.78 0.31 0.40
N GLN A 38 -3.78 -0.69 1.26
CA GLN A 38 -2.60 -1.12 2.01
C GLN A 38 -1.50 -1.70 1.10
N LYS A 39 -1.86 -2.29 -0.05
CA LYS A 39 -0.91 -2.73 -1.08
C LYS A 39 -0.07 -1.57 -1.66
N TRP A 40 -0.65 -0.38 -1.71
CA TRP A 40 0.05 0.83 -2.17
C TRP A 40 0.81 1.53 -1.04
N ALA A 41 0.47 1.28 0.22
CA ALA A 41 1.13 1.91 1.36
C ALA A 41 2.63 1.59 1.39
N GLY A 42 3.44 2.59 1.74
CA GLY A 42 4.90 2.58 1.80
C GLY A 42 5.51 3.75 1.02
N ASN A 43 6.84 3.80 1.02
CA ASN A 43 7.59 4.82 0.30
C ASN A 43 7.95 4.31 -1.10
N TRP A 44 7.74 5.13 -2.11
CA TRP A 44 7.97 4.78 -3.50
C TRP A 44 8.83 5.80 -4.21
N LEU A 45 9.75 5.31 -5.04
CA LEU A 45 10.25 6.09 -6.17
C LEU A 45 9.20 6.04 -7.28
N VAL A 46 8.78 7.21 -7.74
CA VAL A 46 7.78 7.39 -8.78
C VAL A 46 8.37 8.22 -9.91
N VAL A 47 8.09 7.84 -11.14
CA VAL A 47 8.48 8.59 -12.35
C VAL A 47 7.22 9.02 -13.07
N SER A 48 7.16 10.29 -13.50
CA SER A 48 6.10 10.81 -14.37
C SER A 48 6.56 10.85 -15.83
N GLU A 49 5.63 10.94 -16.78
CA GLU A 49 5.92 11.06 -18.22
C GLU A 49 6.75 12.31 -18.62
N GLY A 50 7.13 13.18 -17.67
CA GLY A 50 7.99 14.35 -17.87
C GLY A 50 9.39 14.24 -17.29
N ASP A 51 9.85 13.03 -16.95
CA ASP A 51 11.17 12.72 -16.39
C ASP A 51 11.49 13.35 -15.01
N ASP A 52 10.46 13.79 -14.28
CA ASP A 52 10.62 14.19 -12.88
C ASP A 52 10.72 12.95 -11.98
N GLN A 53 11.77 12.93 -11.15
CA GLN A 53 11.87 11.96 -10.06
C GLN A 53 10.99 12.43 -8.90
N LEU A 54 10.08 11.57 -8.49
CA LEU A 54 9.17 11.82 -7.38
C LEU A 54 9.38 10.78 -6.29
N VAL A 55 9.15 11.18 -5.04
CA VAL A 55 8.96 10.24 -3.94
C VAL A 55 7.57 10.38 -3.39
N TRP A 56 6.82 9.27 -3.39
CA TRP A 56 5.50 9.19 -2.79
C TRP A 56 5.59 8.34 -1.52
N GLN A 57 5.41 8.98 -0.37
CA GLN A 57 5.26 8.34 0.93
C GLN A 57 3.76 8.18 1.19
N LEU A 58 3.25 6.97 0.98
CA LEU A 58 1.84 6.64 1.13
C LEU A 58 1.62 5.91 2.46
N HIS A 59 1.00 6.56 3.44
CA HIS A 59 0.64 5.86 4.67
C HIS A 59 -0.70 5.13 4.51
N ALA A 60 -0.84 3.96 5.15
CA ALA A 60 -2.03 3.12 5.03
C ALA A 60 -3.32 3.83 5.52
N ASP A 61 -3.19 4.78 6.45
CA ASP A 61 -4.29 5.60 6.98
C ASP A 61 -4.79 6.68 6.01
N GLY A 62 -4.20 6.79 4.82
CA GLY A 62 -4.54 7.80 3.81
C GLY A 62 -3.80 9.13 4.00
N SER A 63 -2.93 9.27 4.99
CA SER A 63 -1.98 10.39 5.04
C SER A 63 -0.74 10.09 4.18
N GLY A 64 0.10 11.09 3.96
CA GLY A 64 1.35 10.88 3.24
C GLY A 64 2.03 12.16 2.81
N TYR A 65 3.04 11.99 1.96
CA TYR A 65 3.76 13.10 1.32
C TYR A 65 4.13 12.76 -0.12
N ALA A 66 4.10 13.76 -0.99
CA ALA A 66 4.65 13.69 -2.34
C ALA A 66 5.78 14.70 -2.48
N TYR A 67 6.95 14.27 -2.96
CA TYR A 67 8.15 15.09 -3.11
C TYR A 67 8.61 15.07 -4.56
N GLY A 68 9.05 16.22 -5.06
CA GLY A 68 9.66 16.37 -6.39
C GLY A 68 11.14 16.72 -6.30
N PHE A 69 11.93 16.05 -7.12
CA PHE A 69 13.38 16.23 -7.21
C PHE A 69 13.75 16.72 -8.61
N ASN A 70 14.79 17.53 -8.71
CA ASN A 70 15.32 17.91 -10.01
C ASN A 70 16.17 16.77 -10.60
N ALA A 71 16.64 16.95 -11.84
CA ALA A 71 17.50 15.99 -12.52
C ALA A 71 18.83 15.66 -11.79
N LYS A 72 19.25 16.49 -10.83
CA LYS A 72 20.43 16.24 -9.98
C LYS A 72 20.09 15.45 -8.71
N GLY A 73 18.83 15.09 -8.50
CA GLY A 73 18.36 14.37 -7.32
C GLY A 73 18.08 15.23 -6.10
N LEU A 74 18.10 16.56 -6.22
CA LEU A 74 17.89 17.47 -5.09
C LEU A 74 16.42 17.77 -4.91
N LEU A 75 15.93 17.71 -3.66
CA LEU A 75 14.55 18.07 -3.31
C LEU A 75 14.28 19.52 -3.77
N THR A 76 13.25 19.70 -4.59
CA THR A 76 12.82 21.03 -5.05
C THR A 76 11.57 21.47 -4.30
N HIS A 77 10.60 20.57 -4.19
CA HIS A 77 9.31 20.83 -3.58
C HIS A 77 8.70 19.54 -3.03
N GLY A 78 7.65 19.69 -2.22
CA GLY A 78 6.83 18.59 -1.78
C GLY A 78 5.56 19.09 -1.10
N PHE A 79 4.64 18.16 -0.87
CA PHE A 79 3.35 18.43 -0.27
C PHE A 79 2.98 17.31 0.69
N ALA A 80 2.41 17.67 1.85
CA ALA A 80 1.58 16.72 2.57
C ALA A 80 0.38 16.34 1.69
N ILE A 81 0.01 15.07 1.70
CA ILE A 81 -1.13 14.56 0.95
C ILE A 81 -2.11 13.82 1.85
N ASN A 82 -3.38 13.93 1.51
CA ASN A 82 -4.42 13.01 1.96
C ASN A 82 -4.91 12.27 0.72
N TRP A 83 -4.84 10.95 0.74
CA TRP A 83 -5.16 10.10 -0.38
C TRP A 83 -6.12 8.98 0.03
N GLN A 84 -6.94 8.55 -0.91
CA GLN A 84 -7.89 7.47 -0.69
C GLN A 84 -8.09 6.70 -1.99
N LEU A 85 -8.07 5.37 -1.87
CA LEU A 85 -8.47 4.46 -2.93
C LEU A 85 -9.97 4.16 -2.83
N ASP A 86 -10.67 4.29 -3.94
CA ASP A 86 -12.09 3.95 -4.12
C ASP A 86 -12.22 3.14 -5.41
N GLY A 87 -12.27 1.80 -5.27
CA GLY A 87 -12.21 0.89 -6.42
C GLY A 87 -10.91 1.03 -7.20
N ASP A 88 -11.02 1.40 -8.48
CA ASP A 88 -9.91 1.68 -9.40
C ASP A 88 -9.52 3.17 -9.41
N ARG A 89 -10.05 4.00 -8.50
CA ARG A 89 -9.78 5.44 -8.46
C ARG A 89 -9.01 5.84 -7.22
N VAL A 90 -8.04 6.73 -7.40
CA VAL A 90 -7.33 7.37 -6.28
C VAL A 90 -7.66 8.86 -6.29
N ARG A 91 -8.08 9.35 -5.13
CA ARG A 91 -8.29 10.79 -4.89
C ARG A 91 -7.15 11.28 -4.03
N VAL A 92 -6.52 12.40 -4.40
CA VAL A 92 -5.43 13.01 -3.63
C VAL A 92 -5.70 14.50 -3.42
N LYS A 93 -5.65 14.95 -2.17
CA LYS A 93 -5.62 16.37 -1.79
C LYS A 93 -4.24 16.73 -1.31
N THR A 94 -3.76 17.91 -1.70
CA THR A 94 -2.46 18.44 -1.27
C THR A 94 -2.65 19.49 -0.18
N GLY A 95 -1.71 19.60 0.74
CA GLY A 95 -1.78 20.56 1.85
C GLY A 95 -0.44 21.26 2.06
N THR A 96 0.10 21.14 3.28
CA THR A 96 1.40 21.68 3.71
C THR A 96 2.46 21.57 2.63
N SER A 97 3.10 22.69 2.29
CA SER A 97 4.21 22.69 1.34
C SER A 97 5.54 22.45 2.04
N VAL A 98 6.40 21.69 1.38
CA VAL A 98 7.80 21.45 1.72
C VAL A 98 8.65 22.02 0.59
N ARG A 99 9.70 22.77 0.90
CA ARG A 99 10.65 23.30 -0.10
C ARG A 99 12.07 23.21 0.41
N CYS A 100 13.02 23.05 -0.49
CA CYS A 100 14.43 23.27 -0.18
C CYS A 100 14.79 24.74 -0.47
N LYS A 101 15.29 25.48 0.53
CA LYS A 101 15.78 26.85 0.35
C LYS A 101 17.12 27.01 1.05
N GLY A 102 18.16 27.37 0.30
CA GLY A 102 19.50 27.56 0.86
C GLY A 102 20.10 26.29 1.48
N GLY A 103 19.76 25.10 0.95
CA GLY A 103 20.24 23.81 1.49
C GLY A 103 19.48 23.30 2.72
N VAL A 104 18.44 24.01 3.17
CA VAL A 104 17.63 23.65 4.33
C VAL A 104 16.16 23.45 3.94
N VAL A 105 15.52 22.47 4.56
CA VAL A 105 14.10 22.17 4.40
C VAL A 105 13.25 23.24 5.11
N SER A 106 12.40 23.90 4.36
CA SER A 106 11.36 24.81 4.84
C SER A 106 9.99 24.16 4.68
N VAL A 107 9.15 24.27 5.71
CA VAL A 107 7.79 23.71 5.72
C VAL A 107 6.81 24.85 6.06
N ALA A 108 5.74 24.95 5.29
CA ALA A 108 4.68 25.93 5.53
C ALA A 108 3.30 25.29 5.36
N PHE A 109 2.44 25.42 6.38
CA PHE A 109 1.04 25.01 6.31
C PHE A 109 0.21 26.11 5.65
N ARG A 110 -0.65 25.75 4.69
CA ARG A 110 -1.51 26.70 3.94
C ARG A 110 -2.95 26.22 3.80
N ASP A 111 -3.38 25.31 4.67
CA ASP A 111 -4.61 24.49 4.53
C ASP A 111 -4.55 23.47 3.39
N TRP A 112 -5.54 22.58 3.36
CA TRP A 112 -5.72 21.63 2.26
C TRP A 112 -6.27 22.33 1.02
N SER A 113 -5.71 22.00 -0.14
CA SER A 113 -6.21 22.42 -1.44
C SER A 113 -7.67 22.01 -1.61
N ARG A 114 -8.46 22.93 -2.18
CA ARG A 114 -9.84 22.64 -2.61
C ARG A 114 -9.87 21.73 -3.84
N ALA A 115 -8.82 21.79 -4.66
CA ALA A 115 -8.68 20.91 -5.82
C ALA A 115 -8.29 19.50 -5.35
N THR A 116 -8.93 18.50 -5.95
CA THR A 116 -8.60 17.09 -5.75
C THR A 116 -8.00 16.57 -7.04
N LEU A 117 -6.81 15.96 -6.94
CA LEU A 117 -6.21 15.23 -8.04
C LEU A 117 -6.86 13.86 -8.11
N LEU A 118 -7.25 13.44 -9.31
CA LEU A 118 -7.93 12.18 -9.57
C LEU A 118 -7.04 11.31 -10.46
N PHE A 119 -6.85 10.08 -10.02
CA PHE A 119 -6.08 9.08 -10.76
C PHE A 119 -6.91 7.82 -10.97
N ALA A 120 -6.68 7.13 -12.08
CA ALA A 120 -7.12 5.76 -12.30
C ALA A 120 -5.95 4.81 -12.04
N VAL A 121 -6.18 3.74 -11.29
CA VAL A 121 -5.24 2.63 -11.13
C VAL A 121 -5.33 1.78 -12.40
N ILE A 122 -4.26 1.78 -13.18
CA ILE A 122 -4.20 1.04 -14.45
C ILE A 122 -3.78 -0.41 -14.20
N ASP A 123 -2.82 -0.60 -13.30
CA ASP A 123 -2.34 -1.90 -12.85
C ASP A 123 -1.68 -1.79 -11.46
N GLY A 124 -0.94 -2.81 -11.04
CA GLY A 124 -0.26 -2.84 -9.74
C GLY A 124 0.93 -1.89 -9.58
N ARG A 125 1.28 -1.09 -10.58
CA ARG A 125 2.41 -0.13 -10.56
C ARG A 125 2.13 1.21 -11.25
N HIS A 126 0.96 1.43 -11.84
CA HIS A 126 0.70 2.65 -12.60
C HIS A 126 -0.61 3.34 -12.20
N TRP A 127 -0.54 4.66 -11.97
CA TRP A 127 -1.69 5.54 -11.79
C TRP A 127 -1.74 6.58 -12.91
N LEU A 128 -2.86 6.69 -13.62
CA LEU A 128 -3.05 7.67 -14.69
C LEU A 128 -3.84 8.88 -14.17
N GLN A 129 -3.28 10.07 -14.24
CA GLN A 129 -3.96 11.29 -13.81
C GLN A 129 -5.00 11.73 -14.85
N ALA A 130 -6.21 12.10 -14.41
CA ALA A 130 -7.21 12.70 -15.29
C ALA A 130 -6.70 14.03 -15.89
N GLY A 131 -6.55 14.09 -17.21
CA GLY A 131 -6.01 15.26 -17.92
C GLY A 131 -4.52 15.55 -17.65
N GLY A 132 -3.79 14.57 -17.11
CA GLY A 132 -2.35 14.65 -16.85
C GLY A 132 -1.62 13.45 -17.44
N GLY A 133 -0.53 13.03 -16.79
CA GLY A 133 0.31 11.92 -17.24
C GLY A 133 0.23 10.67 -16.36
N LEU A 134 0.95 9.65 -16.78
CA LEU A 134 1.14 8.41 -16.03
C LEU A 134 2.14 8.60 -14.87
N LEU A 135 1.78 8.13 -13.67
CA LEU A 135 2.68 7.93 -12.55
C LEU A 135 3.08 6.47 -12.48
N SER A 136 4.38 6.20 -12.61
CA SER A 136 4.95 4.86 -12.59
C SER A 136 5.69 4.59 -11.30
N PHE A 137 5.16 3.69 -10.47
CA PHE A 137 5.72 3.28 -9.19
C PHE A 137 6.82 2.24 -9.41
N GLN A 138 8.08 2.71 -9.41
CA GLN A 138 9.24 1.93 -9.84
C GLN A 138 9.71 0.96 -8.75
N ARG A 139 10.07 1.48 -7.58
CA ARG A 139 10.62 0.68 -6.47
C ARG A 139 10.23 1.23 -5.11
N ARG A 140 10.28 0.36 -4.10
CA ARG A 140 10.13 0.76 -2.69
C ARG A 140 11.40 1.45 -2.17
N LEU A 141 11.21 2.44 -1.31
CA LEU A 141 12.28 3.16 -0.62
C LEU A 141 12.21 2.93 0.89
N ALA A 142 12.64 1.75 1.34
CA ALA A 142 12.53 1.34 2.74
C ALA A 142 13.17 2.34 3.72
N ASP A 143 14.30 2.93 3.33
CA ASP A 143 15.07 3.87 4.16
C ASP A 143 14.66 5.35 3.97
N TRP A 144 13.64 5.62 3.16
CA TRP A 144 13.13 6.97 3.00
C TRP A 144 12.53 7.50 4.30
N ARG A 145 12.90 8.73 4.67
CA ARG A 145 12.40 9.42 5.86
C ARG A 145 11.81 10.76 5.46
N THR A 146 10.68 11.09 6.06
CA THR A 146 10.03 12.40 5.92
C THR A 146 11.02 13.53 6.26
N PRO A 147 11.33 14.45 5.33
CA PRO A 147 12.20 15.58 5.59
C PRO A 147 11.61 16.47 6.69
N LYS A 148 12.44 16.86 7.66
CA LYS A 148 12.02 17.70 8.78
C LYS A 148 12.38 19.16 8.52
N ALA A 149 11.53 20.08 8.96
CA ALA A 149 11.85 21.51 8.93
C ALA A 149 13.19 21.78 9.62
N GLY A 150 14.05 22.58 8.99
CA GLY A 150 15.38 22.90 9.50
C GLY A 150 16.46 21.86 9.22
N ALA A 151 16.12 20.68 8.69
CA ALA A 151 17.12 19.68 8.28
C ALA A 151 17.76 20.04 6.93
N SER A 152 18.91 19.44 6.63
CA SER A 152 19.53 19.49 5.30
C SER A 152 18.60 18.94 4.23
N CYS A 153 18.64 19.53 3.04
CA CYS A 153 17.82 19.07 1.92
C CYS A 153 18.18 17.63 1.52
N PRO A 154 17.19 16.74 1.33
CA PRO A 154 17.43 15.39 0.86
C PRO A 154 17.95 15.38 -0.57
N ASP A 155 18.86 14.44 -0.82
CA ASP A 155 19.28 13.99 -2.14
C ASP A 155 18.83 12.54 -2.34
N ILE A 156 18.12 12.28 -3.44
CA ILE A 156 17.63 10.93 -3.77
C ILE A 156 18.66 10.10 -4.54
N VAL A 157 19.62 10.72 -5.24
CA VAL A 157 20.68 10.00 -6.00
C VAL A 157 21.65 9.33 -5.03
N SER A 158 21.79 9.86 -3.83
CA SER A 158 22.58 9.26 -2.75
C SER A 158 21.96 8.00 -2.11
N ARG A 159 20.82 7.47 -2.61
CA ARG A 159 20.00 6.42 -1.96
C ARG A 159 19.54 5.26 -2.84
#